data_AF-A0A017TH31-F1
#
_entry.id   AF-A0A017TH31-F1
#
_cell.length_a   1.000
_cell.length_b   1.000
_cell.length_c   1.000
_cell.angle_alpha   90.00
_cell.angle_beta   90.00
_cell.angle_gamma   90.00
#
_symmetry.space_group_name_H-M   'P 1'
#
loop_
_entity.id
_entity.type
_entity.pdbx_description
1 polymer ?
#
loop_
_entity_poly.entity_id
_entity_poly.type
_entity_poly.pdbx_seq_one_letter_code
_entity_poly.pdbx_strand_id
1 'polypeptide(L)'
;MKLYAGSHTLDFQHLDGVLVDLPDRGTRGLRREKTDWDKVDQELMTRLPLHAAALRIASDFGAQLASMNERIEQVRAFKVAVNKLAEVAMETEVYLEDEREGMVSLVVEAVRKAAKRTDPTLMTAFERTVGYHGQTGKLAAKTRRKNEEAAAQEAAAEEAAAEEAEERLVPEKKAEVRQQV
;
A
#
# COMPACT_ATOMS: atom_id res chain seq x y z
N MET A 1 21.73 -7.61 0.16
CA MET A 1 21.09 -6.93 -0.98
C MET A 1 21.36 -7.75 -2.23
N LYS A 2 20.34 -7.96 -3.09
CA LYS A 2 20.52 -8.64 -4.39
C LYS A 2 20.27 -7.60 -5.48
N LEU A 3 21.21 -7.44 -6.40
CA LEU A 3 21.03 -6.56 -7.55
C LEU A 3 19.92 -7.11 -8.46
N TYR A 4 19.15 -6.21 -9.08
CA TYR A 4 18.17 -6.60 -10.07
C TYR A 4 18.87 -7.22 -11.28
N ALA A 5 18.54 -8.48 -11.56
CA ALA A 5 19.15 -9.27 -12.64
C ALA A 5 18.24 -9.36 -13.88
N GLY A 6 17.10 -8.67 -13.88
CA GLY A 6 16.18 -8.66 -15.01
C GLY A 6 16.60 -7.71 -16.12
N SER A 7 15.78 -7.64 -17.17
CA SER A 7 16.06 -6.73 -18.29
C SER A 7 15.84 -5.27 -17.88
N HIS A 8 16.78 -4.42 -18.26
CA HIS A 8 16.70 -2.97 -18.08
C HIS A 8 16.13 -2.28 -19.34
N THR A 9 15.99 -3.02 -20.44
CA THR A 9 15.41 -2.55 -21.69
C THR A 9 14.18 -3.38 -21.98
N LEU A 10 13.05 -2.71 -22.16
CA LEU A 10 11.81 -3.35 -22.56
C LEU A 10 11.37 -2.75 -23.89
N ASP A 11 11.33 -3.58 -24.93
CA ASP A 11 10.87 -3.17 -26.26
C ASP A 11 9.45 -3.69 -26.51
N PHE A 12 8.53 -2.76 -26.72
CA PHE A 12 7.13 -3.02 -27.01
C PHE A 12 6.66 -2.32 -28.29
N GLN A 13 7.56 -2.05 -29.24
CA GLN A 13 7.21 -1.43 -30.53
C GLN A 13 6.11 -2.20 -31.28
N HIS A 14 6.01 -3.52 -31.08
CA HIS A 14 4.94 -4.34 -31.66
C HIS A 14 3.53 -3.99 -31.15
N LEU A 15 3.40 -3.23 -30.06
CA LEU A 15 2.14 -2.71 -29.54
C LEU A 15 1.82 -1.30 -30.06
N ASP A 16 2.60 -0.77 -31.01
CA ASP A 16 2.28 0.51 -31.66
C ASP A 16 0.91 0.43 -32.35
N GLY A 17 0.10 1.47 -32.15
CA GLY A 17 -1.31 1.50 -32.55
C GLY A 17 -2.25 0.56 -31.78
N VAL A 18 -1.76 -0.23 -30.82
CA VAL A 18 -2.59 -1.08 -29.94
C VAL A 18 -2.83 -0.42 -28.58
N LEU A 19 -1.82 0.25 -28.02
CA LEU A 19 -1.95 0.94 -26.74
C LEU A 19 -2.81 2.21 -26.88
N VAL A 20 -3.74 2.39 -25.95
CA VAL A 20 -4.66 3.53 -25.91
C VAL A 20 -4.57 4.20 -24.55
N ASP A 21 -4.33 5.51 -24.56
CA ASP A 21 -4.46 6.36 -23.38
C ASP A 21 -5.90 6.85 -23.27
N LEU A 22 -6.58 6.44 -22.21
CA LEU A 22 -7.97 6.83 -21.94
C LEU A 22 -7.97 7.98 -20.94
N PRO A 23 -8.86 8.99 -21.11
CA PRO A 23 -8.98 10.08 -20.15
C PRO A 23 -9.38 9.54 -18.77
N ASP A 24 -9.29 10.39 -17.73
CA ASP A 24 -9.72 9.99 -16.38
C ASP A 24 -11.14 9.43 -16.39
N ARG A 25 -11.33 8.29 -15.72
CA ARG A 25 -12.56 7.48 -15.72
C ARG A 25 -13.02 6.97 -17.10
N GLY A 26 -12.18 7.05 -18.13
CA GLY A 26 -12.46 6.56 -19.49
C GLY A 26 -12.64 5.05 -19.59
N THR A 27 -12.32 4.31 -18.53
CA THR A 27 -12.59 2.86 -18.42
C THR A 27 -14.02 2.55 -17.98
N ARG A 28 -14.78 3.55 -17.52
CA ARG A 28 -16.15 3.35 -17.01
C ARG A 28 -17.09 2.91 -18.13
N GLY A 29 -17.78 1.80 -17.92
CA GLY A 29 -18.72 1.23 -18.89
C GLY A 29 -18.09 0.29 -19.91
N LEU A 30 -16.75 0.19 -19.96
CA LEU A 30 -16.08 -0.84 -20.75
C LEU A 30 -16.35 -2.22 -20.18
N ARG A 31 -16.64 -3.19 -21.05
CA ARG A 31 -16.83 -4.58 -20.66
C ARG A 31 -15.47 -5.24 -20.44
N ARG A 32 -15.38 -6.06 -19.41
CA ARG A 32 -14.19 -6.84 -19.07
C ARG A 32 -14.46 -8.31 -19.34
N GLU A 33 -13.37 -9.06 -19.49
CA GLU A 33 -13.43 -10.51 -19.48
C GLU A 33 -14.17 -11.01 -18.24
N LYS A 34 -14.97 -12.05 -18.42
CA LYS A 34 -15.73 -12.71 -17.36
C LYS A 34 -15.07 -14.04 -17.01
N THR A 35 -15.45 -14.59 -15.87
CA THR A 35 -15.09 -15.97 -15.49
C THR A 35 -15.45 -16.95 -16.60
N ASP A 36 -14.63 -17.99 -16.77
CA ASP A 36 -14.79 -19.06 -17.76
C ASP A 36 -14.63 -18.64 -19.23
N TRP A 37 -13.95 -17.51 -19.52
CA TRP A 37 -13.66 -17.09 -20.89
C TRP A 37 -12.98 -18.17 -21.73
N ASP A 38 -12.00 -18.90 -21.19
CA ASP A 38 -11.27 -19.94 -21.93
C ASP A 38 -12.18 -21.04 -22.49
N LYS A 39 -13.23 -21.41 -21.74
CA LYS A 39 -14.23 -22.39 -22.20
C LYS A 39 -15.07 -21.83 -23.33
N VAL A 40 -15.45 -20.55 -23.22
CA VAL A 40 -16.20 -19.85 -24.27
C VAL A 40 -15.34 -19.69 -25.52
N ASP A 41 -14.07 -19.32 -25.39
CA ASP A 41 -13.15 -19.18 -26.52
C ASP A 41 -12.97 -20.53 -27.24
N GLN A 42 -12.76 -21.62 -26.50
CA GLN A 42 -12.68 -22.96 -27.06
C GLN A 42 -13.98 -23.37 -27.79
N GLU A 43 -15.14 -23.07 -27.21
CA GLU A 43 -16.44 -23.33 -27.85
C GLU A 43 -16.56 -22.53 -29.15
N LEU A 44 -16.24 -21.22 -29.12
CA LEU A 44 -16.29 -20.36 -30.30
C LEU A 44 -15.35 -20.87 -31.39
N MET A 45 -14.11 -21.21 -31.07
CA MET A 45 -13.14 -21.72 -32.05
C MET A 45 -13.60 -23.03 -32.70
N THR A 46 -14.32 -23.88 -31.98
CA THR A 46 -14.77 -25.19 -32.49
C THR A 46 -16.10 -25.10 -33.23
N ARG A 47 -17.07 -24.33 -32.71
CA ARG A 47 -18.46 -24.29 -33.19
C ARG A 47 -18.69 -23.21 -34.23
N LEU A 48 -18.02 -22.07 -34.12
CA LEU A 48 -18.25 -20.92 -35.01
C LEU A 48 -17.99 -21.27 -36.49
N PRO A 49 -16.91 -21.98 -36.87
CA PRO A 49 -16.68 -22.34 -38.27
C PRO A 49 -17.82 -23.20 -38.87
N LEU A 50 -18.46 -24.02 -38.05
CA LEU A 50 -19.55 -24.92 -38.45
C LEU A 50 -20.90 -24.19 -38.59
N HIS A 51 -21.10 -23.12 -37.83
CA HIS A 51 -22.40 -22.44 -37.70
C HIS A 51 -22.42 -20.99 -38.18
N ALA A 52 -21.28 -20.41 -38.59
CA ALA A 52 -21.17 -19.00 -38.99
C ALA A 52 -22.19 -18.59 -40.07
N ALA A 53 -22.38 -19.42 -41.10
CA ALA A 53 -23.33 -19.14 -42.17
C ALA A 53 -24.79 -19.09 -41.67
N ALA A 54 -25.16 -20.02 -40.80
CA ALA A 54 -26.50 -20.06 -40.18
C ALA A 54 -26.75 -18.86 -39.27
N LEU A 55 -25.71 -18.39 -38.57
CA LEU A 55 -25.75 -17.21 -37.72
C LEU A 55 -25.61 -15.89 -38.50
N ARG A 56 -25.38 -15.95 -39.82
CA ARG A 56 -25.09 -14.79 -40.69
C ARG A 56 -23.88 -13.96 -40.21
N ILE A 57 -22.89 -14.63 -39.65
CA ILE A 57 -21.63 -14.03 -39.20
C ILE A 57 -20.63 -14.08 -40.36
N ALA A 58 -19.80 -13.04 -40.49
CA ALA A 58 -18.74 -12.99 -41.48
C ALA A 58 -17.73 -14.14 -41.27
N SER A 59 -17.22 -14.72 -42.36
CA SER A 59 -16.34 -15.89 -42.29
C SER A 59 -14.99 -15.62 -41.61
N ASP A 60 -14.56 -14.37 -41.57
CA ASP A 60 -13.32 -13.93 -40.94
C ASP A 60 -13.47 -13.56 -39.45
N PHE A 61 -14.70 -13.55 -38.91
CA PHE A 61 -14.97 -13.14 -37.53
C PHE A 61 -14.17 -13.95 -36.49
N GLY A 62 -14.02 -15.26 -36.70
CA GLY A 62 -13.20 -16.10 -35.82
C GLY A 62 -11.72 -15.68 -35.79
N ALA A 63 -11.17 -15.29 -36.95
CA ALA A 63 -9.81 -14.79 -37.04
C ALA A 63 -9.66 -13.40 -36.37
N GLN A 64 -10.67 -12.53 -36.51
CA GLN A 64 -10.69 -11.25 -35.81
C GLN A 64 -10.70 -11.43 -34.29
N LEU A 65 -11.51 -12.37 -33.76
CA LEU A 65 -11.55 -12.68 -32.34
C LEU A 65 -10.21 -13.22 -31.83
N ALA A 66 -9.61 -14.17 -32.56
CA ALA A 66 -8.30 -14.72 -32.21
C ALA A 66 -7.21 -13.63 -32.15
N SER A 67 -7.22 -12.70 -33.13
CA SER A 67 -6.29 -11.57 -33.14
C SER A 67 -6.50 -10.62 -31.96
N MET A 68 -7.74 -10.41 -31.51
CA MET A 68 -8.01 -9.61 -30.31
C MET A 68 -7.52 -10.30 -29.04
N ASN A 69 -7.71 -11.62 -28.90
CA ASN A 69 -7.18 -12.39 -27.78
C ASN A 69 -5.65 -12.30 -27.72
N GLU A 70 -4.97 -12.45 -28.87
CA GLU A 70 -3.52 -12.33 -28.95
C GLU A 70 -3.04 -10.94 -28.51
N ARG A 71 -3.67 -9.86 -29.00
CA ARG A 71 -3.35 -8.48 -28.58
C ARG A 71 -3.56 -8.27 -27.09
N ILE A 72 -4.63 -8.82 -26.51
CA ILE A 72 -4.89 -8.74 -25.07
C ILE A 72 -3.76 -9.44 -24.29
N GLU A 73 -3.31 -10.61 -24.73
CA GLU A 73 -2.20 -11.33 -24.10
C GLU A 73 -0.88 -10.57 -24.20
N GLN A 74 -0.58 -9.96 -25.36
CA GLN A 74 0.60 -9.10 -25.51
C GLN A 74 0.56 -7.90 -24.55
N VAL A 75 -0.61 -7.24 -24.40
CA VAL A 75 -0.79 -6.14 -23.43
C VAL A 75 -0.68 -6.64 -21.98
N ARG A 76 -1.14 -7.85 -21.67
CA ARG A 76 -0.99 -8.46 -20.33
C ARG A 76 0.49 -8.71 -20.00
N ALA A 77 1.24 -9.29 -20.93
CA ALA A 77 2.67 -9.51 -20.76
C ALA A 77 3.45 -8.19 -20.58
N PHE A 78 3.12 -7.18 -21.39
CA PHE A 78 3.62 -5.81 -21.25
C PHE A 78 3.41 -5.28 -19.82
N LYS A 79 2.18 -5.35 -19.31
CA LYS A 79 1.85 -4.87 -17.96
C LYS A 79 2.65 -5.58 -16.87
N VAL A 80 2.83 -6.90 -16.97
CA VAL A 80 3.62 -7.66 -15.99
C VAL A 80 5.07 -7.16 -15.95
N ALA A 81 5.69 -6.99 -17.12
CA ALA A 81 7.07 -6.51 -17.21
C ALA A 81 7.23 -5.08 -16.65
N VAL A 82 6.35 -4.16 -17.06
CA VAL A 82 6.39 -2.76 -16.59
C VAL A 82 6.13 -2.67 -15.08
N ASN A 83 5.14 -3.40 -14.56
CA ASN A 83 4.85 -3.39 -13.13
C ASN A 83 6.03 -3.91 -12.30
N LYS A 84 6.73 -4.95 -12.77
CA LYS A 84 7.91 -5.45 -12.06
C LYS A 84 9.05 -4.42 -12.07
N LEU A 85 9.26 -3.73 -13.19
CA LEU A 85 10.28 -2.69 -13.24
C LEU A 85 9.92 -1.48 -12.36
N ALA A 86 8.65 -1.10 -12.31
CA ALA A 86 8.15 -0.06 -11.41
C ALA A 86 8.31 -0.44 -9.94
N GLU A 87 8.03 -1.69 -9.58
CA GLU A 87 8.27 -2.24 -8.24
C GLU A 87 9.75 -2.12 -7.85
N VAL A 88 10.66 -2.57 -8.72
CA VAL A 88 12.11 -2.50 -8.48
C VAL A 88 12.59 -1.06 -8.37
N ALA A 89 12.05 -0.14 -9.17
CA ALA A 89 12.39 1.28 -9.09
C ALA A 89 11.98 1.89 -7.74
N MET A 90 10.76 1.60 -7.27
CA MET A 90 10.28 2.02 -5.94
C MET A 90 11.13 1.42 -4.81
N GLU A 91 11.45 0.13 -4.86
CA GLU A 91 12.33 -0.51 -3.88
C GLU A 91 13.73 0.13 -3.85
N THR A 92 14.26 0.45 -5.03
CA THR A 92 15.57 1.10 -5.18
C THR A 92 15.54 2.53 -4.65
N GLU A 93 14.47 3.28 -4.89
CA GLU A 93 14.27 4.60 -4.32
C GLU A 93 14.34 4.54 -2.80
N VAL A 94 13.51 3.70 -2.16
CA VAL A 94 13.49 3.53 -0.70
C VAL A 94 14.87 3.14 -0.16
N TYR A 95 15.58 2.26 -0.85
CA TYR A 95 16.94 1.88 -0.47
C TYR A 95 17.93 3.05 -0.51
N LEU A 96 17.91 3.85 -1.59
CA LEU A 96 18.77 5.02 -1.73
C LEU A 96 18.40 6.12 -0.71
N GLU A 97 17.13 6.24 -0.36
CA GLU A 97 16.69 7.13 0.71
C GLU A 97 17.24 6.70 2.07
N ASP A 98 17.22 5.40 2.40
CA ASP A 98 17.83 4.88 3.63
C ASP A 98 19.34 5.16 3.68
N GLU A 99 20.06 4.91 2.57
CA GLU A 99 21.49 5.25 2.48
C GLU A 99 21.73 6.76 2.71
N ARG A 100 20.90 7.61 2.09
CA ARG A 100 20.95 9.06 2.28
C ARG A 100 20.71 9.45 3.74
N GLU A 101 19.72 8.87 4.41
CA GLU A 101 19.45 9.11 5.82
C GLU A 101 20.60 8.66 6.73
N GLY A 102 21.24 7.54 6.39
CA GLY A 102 22.47 7.08 7.05
C GLY A 102 23.59 8.12 6.95
N MET A 103 23.80 8.71 5.77
CA MET A 103 24.78 9.79 5.58
C MET A 103 24.43 11.05 6.39
N VAL A 104 23.16 11.46 6.39
CA VAL A 104 22.70 12.61 7.20
C VAL A 104 22.95 12.37 8.68
N SER A 105 22.71 11.16 9.16
CA SER A 105 22.96 10.76 10.55
C SER A 105 24.43 10.89 10.94
N LEU A 106 25.34 10.41 10.09
CA LEU A 106 26.79 10.56 10.29
C LEU A 106 27.21 12.04 10.39
N VAL A 107 26.66 12.91 9.52
CA VAL A 107 26.93 14.35 9.56
C VAL A 107 26.43 14.96 10.88
N VAL A 108 25.21 14.63 11.31
CA VAL A 108 24.63 15.14 12.56
C VAL A 108 25.46 14.71 13.78
N GLU A 109 25.92 13.46 13.83
CA GLU A 109 26.80 12.97 14.89
C GLU A 109 28.14 13.71 14.91
N ALA A 110 28.74 13.92 13.75
CA ALA A 110 29.99 14.69 13.61
C ALA A 110 29.81 16.13 14.08
N VAL A 111 28.74 16.81 13.66
CA VAL A 111 28.39 18.17 14.09
C VAL A 111 28.23 18.25 15.61
N ARG A 112 27.44 17.33 16.21
CA ARG A 112 27.23 17.32 17.67
C ARG A 112 28.54 17.10 18.42
N LYS A 113 29.40 16.20 17.95
CA LYS A 113 30.70 15.92 18.55
C LYS A 113 31.64 17.12 18.45
N ALA A 114 31.71 17.77 17.30
CA ALA A 114 32.54 18.96 17.08
C ALA A 114 32.02 20.17 17.86
N ALA A 115 30.70 20.36 17.92
CA ALA A 115 30.10 21.44 18.70
C ALA A 115 30.38 21.32 20.20
N LYS A 116 30.40 20.09 20.72
CA LYS A 116 30.72 19.84 22.13
C LYS A 116 32.21 20.05 22.46
N ARG A 117 33.12 19.82 21.50
CA ARG A 117 34.58 19.77 21.75
C ARG A 117 35.36 20.95 21.22
N THR A 118 34.87 21.62 20.19
CA THR A 118 35.66 22.55 19.38
C THR A 118 34.92 23.87 19.16
N ASP A 119 33.74 23.85 18.55
CA ASP A 119 33.03 25.08 18.17
C ASP A 119 31.49 24.95 18.32
N PRO A 120 30.90 25.52 19.39
CA PRO A 120 29.47 25.49 19.62
C PRO A 120 28.60 26.07 18.49
N THR A 121 29.14 26.98 17.66
CA THR A 121 28.37 27.64 16.58
C THR A 121 27.97 26.67 15.46
N LEU A 122 28.62 25.50 15.37
CA LEU A 122 28.28 24.44 14.44
C LEU A 122 26.85 23.92 14.61
N MET A 123 26.29 23.97 15.83
CA MET A 123 24.89 23.58 16.05
C MET A 123 23.92 24.54 15.34
N THR A 124 24.24 25.83 15.33
CA THR A 124 23.44 26.85 14.63
C THR A 124 23.64 26.74 13.13
N ALA A 125 24.87 26.51 12.66
CA ALA A 125 25.17 26.36 11.24
C ALA A 125 24.42 25.17 10.59
N PHE A 126 24.21 24.08 11.34
CA PHE A 126 23.52 22.87 10.87
C PHE A 126 22.14 22.67 11.49
N GLU A 127 21.51 23.73 11.99
CA GLU A 127 20.23 23.65 12.72
C GLU A 127 19.16 22.87 11.96
N ARG A 128 19.01 23.12 10.66
CA ARG A 128 18.01 22.44 9.81
C ARG A 128 18.28 20.94 9.70
N THR A 129 19.52 20.53 9.48
CA THR A 129 19.91 19.12 9.36
C THR A 129 19.73 18.38 10.68
N VAL A 130 20.15 18.98 11.79
CA VAL A 130 19.92 18.44 13.14
C VAL A 130 18.42 18.35 13.44
N GLY A 131 17.66 19.37 13.06
CA GLY A 131 16.22 19.46 13.22
C GLY A 131 15.47 18.39 12.42
N TYR A 132 15.88 18.16 11.17
CA TYR A 132 15.37 17.13 10.27
C TYR A 132 15.60 15.72 10.84
N HIS A 133 16.85 15.37 11.16
CA HIS A 133 17.19 14.09 11.80
C HIS A 133 16.44 13.87 13.13
N GLY A 134 16.09 14.94 13.85
CA GLY A 134 15.36 14.87 15.11
C GLY A 134 13.85 14.62 14.99
N GLN A 135 13.27 14.63 13.79
CA GLN A 135 11.81 14.55 13.60
C GLN A 135 11.20 13.26 14.15
N THR A 136 11.81 12.10 13.86
CA THR A 136 11.34 10.79 14.34
C THR A 136 11.35 10.70 15.86
N GLY A 137 12.39 11.24 16.50
CA GLY A 137 12.48 11.31 17.96
C GLY A 137 11.35 12.16 18.59
N LYS A 138 11.01 13.30 17.96
CA LYS A 138 9.89 14.15 18.40
C LYS A 138 8.54 13.44 18.27
N LEU A 139 8.32 12.71 17.17
CA LEU A 139 7.11 11.92 16.97
C LEU A 139 7.00 10.79 18.00
N ALA A 140 8.08 10.03 18.22
CA ALA A 140 8.10 8.95 19.20
C ALA A 140 7.84 9.45 20.64
N ALA A 141 8.37 10.62 21.01
CA ALA A 141 8.08 11.25 22.30
C ALA A 141 6.60 11.64 22.40
N LYS A 142 6.03 12.23 21.34
CA LYS A 142 4.60 12.59 21.28
C LYS A 142 3.69 11.37 21.40
N THR A 143 4.03 10.27 20.73
CA THR A 143 3.25 9.03 20.79
C THR A 143 3.33 8.40 22.18
N ARG A 144 4.51 8.35 22.81
CA ARG A 144 4.66 7.84 24.19
C ARG A 144 3.79 8.60 25.18
N ARG A 145 3.85 9.94 25.14
CA ARG A 145 3.01 10.80 25.98
C ARG A 145 1.51 10.54 25.79
N LYS A 146 1.06 10.41 24.53
CA LYS A 146 -0.35 10.11 24.25
C LYS A 146 -0.79 8.76 24.80
N ASN A 147 0.06 7.75 24.70
CA ASN A 147 -0.25 6.41 25.21
C ASN A 147 -0.28 6.39 26.74
N GLU A 148 0.61 7.11 27.40
CA GLU A 148 0.60 7.30 28.86
C GLU A 148 -0.69 8.01 29.32
N GLU A 149 -1.10 9.07 28.61
CA GLU A 149 -2.35 9.79 28.89
C GLU A 149 -3.59 8.90 28.67
N ALA A 150 -3.63 8.09 27.60
CA ALA A 150 -4.73 7.16 27.34
C ALA A 150 -4.80 6.04 28.37
N ALA A 151 -3.67 5.44 28.75
CA ALA A 151 -3.63 4.40 29.78
C ALA A 151 -4.06 4.92 31.16
N ALA A 152 -3.69 6.16 31.50
CA ALA A 152 -4.15 6.79 32.74
C ALA A 152 -5.67 7.05 32.74
N GLN A 153 -6.25 7.39 31.59
CA GLN A 153 -7.70 7.58 31.45
C GLN A 153 -8.46 6.25 31.52
N GLU A 154 -7.93 5.19 30.90
CA GLU A 154 -8.51 3.84 30.99
C GLU A 154 -8.46 3.32 32.43
N ALA A 155 -7.33 3.47 33.14
CA ALA A 155 -7.21 3.09 34.55
C ALA A 155 -8.20 3.86 35.44
N ALA A 156 -8.35 5.17 35.24
CA ALA A 156 -9.31 5.97 35.98
C ALA A 156 -10.78 5.59 35.67
N ALA A 157 -11.07 5.19 34.44
CA ALA A 157 -12.39 4.72 34.04
C ALA A 157 -12.70 3.33 34.61
N GLU A 158 -11.72 2.44 34.70
CA GLU A 158 -11.84 1.14 35.35
C GLU A 158 -12.01 1.27 36.88
N GLU A 159 -11.27 2.16 37.53
CA GLU A 159 -11.45 2.47 38.96
C GLU A 159 -12.83 3.08 39.23
N ALA A 160 -13.28 4.04 38.41
CA ALA A 160 -14.62 4.61 38.55
C ALA A 160 -15.74 3.58 38.31
N ALA A 161 -15.57 2.67 37.34
CA ALA A 161 -16.51 1.59 37.07
C ALA A 161 -16.53 0.54 38.20
N ALA A 162 -15.38 0.28 38.84
CA ALA A 162 -15.29 -0.59 40.00
C ALA A 162 -15.96 0.02 41.24
N GLU A 163 -15.76 1.32 41.49
CA GLU A 163 -16.44 2.05 42.57
C GLU A 163 -17.97 2.10 42.36
N GLU A 164 -18.45 2.38 41.14
CA GLU A 164 -19.89 2.33 40.83
C GLU A 164 -20.49 0.92 40.96
N ALA A 165 -19.72 -0.13 40.66
CA ALA A 165 -20.17 -1.51 40.82
C ALA A 165 -20.25 -1.92 42.30
N GLU A 166 -19.33 -1.44 43.13
CA GLU A 166 -19.33 -1.69 44.57
C GLU A 166 -20.47 -0.94 45.27
N GLU A 167 -20.77 0.30 44.87
CA GLU A 167 -21.88 1.09 45.42
C GLU A 167 -23.26 0.46 45.11
N ARG A 168 -23.41 -0.21 43.95
CA ARG A 168 -24.64 -0.94 43.59
C ARG A 168 -24.90 -2.22 44.40
N LEU A 169 -23.90 -2.77 45.10
CA LEU A 169 -24.04 -3.99 45.92
C LEU A 169 -24.46 -3.72 47.38
N VAL A 170 -24.54 -2.45 47.81
CA VAL A 170 -24.83 -2.08 49.20
C VAL A 170 -26.33 -2.01 49.60
N PRO A 171 -27.36 -1.92 48.73
CA PRO A 171 -28.73 -1.75 49.22
C PRO A 171 -29.40 -3.02 49.78
N GLU A 172 -28.93 -4.23 49.49
CA GLU A 172 -29.66 -5.45 49.88
C GLU A 172 -29.39 -5.96 51.31
N LYS A 173 -28.23 -5.65 51.93
CA LYS A 173 -27.93 -6.16 53.29
C LYS A 173 -28.71 -5.49 54.43
N LYS A 174 -29.43 -4.40 54.17
CA LYS A 174 -30.22 -3.69 55.20
C LYS A 174 -31.67 -4.18 55.33
N ALA A 175 -32.15 -5.05 54.43
CA ALA A 175 -33.53 -5.54 54.45
C ALA A 175 -33.73 -6.80 55.32
N GLU A 176 -32.71 -7.65 55.48
CA GLU A 176 -32.88 -8.95 56.19
C GLU A 176 -32.82 -8.87 57.72
N VAL A 177 -32.30 -7.79 58.32
CA VAL A 177 -32.18 -7.69 59.79
C VAL A 177 -33.51 -7.29 60.47
N ARG A 178 -34.59 -6.99 59.72
CA ARG A 178 -35.88 -6.56 60.29
C ARG A 178 -36.96 -7.66 60.39
N GLN A 179 -36.69 -8.90 59.98
CA GLN A 179 -37.68 -10.00 60.06
C GLN A 179 -37.42 -11.02 61.19
N GLN A 180 -36.53 -10.72 62.14
CA GLN A 180 -36.38 -11.51 63.36
C GLN A 180 -36.53 -10.63 64.61
N VAL A 181 -37.75 -10.14 64.86
CA VAL A 181 -38.22 -9.73 66.20
C VAL A 181 -39.67 -10.13 66.34
#